data_AF-A0A523WVC9-F1
#
_entry.id   AF-A0A523WVC9-F1
#
_cell.length_a   1.000
_cell.length_b   1.000
_cell.length_c   1.000
_cell.angle_alpha   90.00
_cell.angle_beta   90.00
_cell.angle_gamma   90.00
#
_symmetry.space_group_name_H-M   'P 1'
#
loop_
_entity.id
_entity.type
_entity.pdbx_description
1 polymer ?
#
loop_
_entity_poly.entity_id
_entity_poly.type
_entity_poly.pdbx_seq_one_letter_code
_entity_poly.pdbx_strand_id
1 'polypeptide(L)' 'MLALACKNEKDVVLPYKNKNVVPGIEVFLESHLDLVKGKRVGLITNPTGVASNLES' A
#
# COMPACT_ATOMS: atom_id res chain seq x y z
N MET A 1 -6.43 50.56 17.72
CA MET A 1 -6.91 49.51 18.63
C MET A 1 -6.93 48.21 17.84
N LEU A 2 -6.15 47.23 18.31
CA LEU A 2 -6.04 45.82 17.92
C LEU A 2 -6.45 45.36 16.51
N ALA A 3 -5.48 44.74 15.82
CA ALA A 3 -5.72 43.44 15.22
C ALA A 3 -4.54 42.53 15.62
N LEU A 4 -4.71 41.78 16.71
CA LEU A 4 -3.85 40.63 17.03
C LEU A 4 -4.15 39.55 15.98
N ALA A 5 -3.15 39.21 15.17
CA ALA A 5 -3.20 38.02 14.32
C ALA A 5 -2.89 36.78 15.17
N CYS A 6 -3.83 35.84 15.25
CA CYS A 6 -3.60 34.52 15.82
C CYS A 6 -2.59 33.75 14.97
N LYS A 7 -1.39 33.53 15.50
CA LYS A 7 -0.46 32.51 14.98
C LYS A 7 -1.02 31.14 15.36
N ASN A 8 -1.30 30.29 14.38
CA ASN A 8 -1.71 28.91 14.63
C ASN A 8 -0.43 28.04 14.73
N GLU A 9 -0.10 27.57 15.93
CA GLU A 9 1.20 26.93 16.25
C GLU A 9 1.32 25.45 15.84
N LYS A 10 0.49 24.92 14.91
CA LYS A 10 0.46 23.47 14.65
C LYS A 10 0.38 23.06 13.18
N ASP A 11 1.26 23.62 12.35
CA ASP A 11 1.68 22.95 11.12
C ASP A 11 3.03 22.28 11.36
N VAL A 12 3.05 21.26 12.23
CA VAL A 12 4.17 20.31 12.23
C VAL A 12 3.99 19.43 11.00
N VAL A 13 4.52 19.90 9.86
CA VAL A 13 4.67 19.08 8.66
C VAL A 13 5.69 18.00 8.98
N LEU A 14 5.23 16.87 9.54
CA LEU A 14 6.06 15.68 9.61
C LEU A 14 6.37 15.27 8.16
N PRO A 15 7.64 15.02 7.80
CA PRO A 15 7.96 14.52 6.47
C PRO A 15 7.18 13.22 6.27
N TYR A 16 6.20 13.23 5.36
CA TYR A 16 5.47 12.02 4.96
C TYR A 16 6.47 11.12 4.22
N LYS A 17 7.18 10.31 5.01
CA LYS A 17 8.07 9.29 4.47
C LYS A 17 7.18 8.27 3.78
N ASN A 18 7.22 8.26 2.44
CA ASN A 18 6.55 7.26 1.63
C ASN A 18 6.98 5.88 2.15
N LYS A 19 6.06 5.18 2.82
CA LYS A 19 6.30 3.81 3.24
C LYS A 19 6.10 2.95 2.01
N ASN A 20 7.14 2.22 1.62
CA ASN A 20 6.99 1.19 0.59
C ASN A 20 5.94 0.20 1.08
N VAL A 21 4.89 0.02 0.29
CA VAL A 21 3.87 -0.99 0.55
C VAL A 21 4.34 -2.30 -0.07
N VAL A 22 4.12 -3.42 0.62
CA VAL A 22 4.27 -4.75 0.05
C VAL A 22 2.92 -5.16 -0.52
N PRO A 23 2.78 -5.35 -1.85
CA PRO A 23 1.50 -5.71 -2.42
C PRO A 23 1.04 -7.11 -1.97
N GLY A 24 -0.26 -7.37 -2.12
CA GLY A 24 -0.87 -8.61 -1.65
C GLY A 24 -0.37 -9.86 -2.38
N ILE A 25 0.07 -9.73 -3.64
CA ILE A 25 0.61 -10.84 -4.42
C ILE A 25 1.95 -11.35 -3.83
N GLU A 26 2.82 -10.46 -3.34
CA GLU A 26 4.06 -10.83 -2.66
C GLU A 26 3.76 -11.56 -1.34
N VAL A 27 2.85 -11.02 -0.53
CA VAL A 27 2.45 -11.65 0.74
C VAL A 27 1.82 -13.03 0.49
N PHE A 28 1.05 -13.16 -0.59
CA PHE A 28 0.42 -14.41 -0.96
C PHE A 28 1.45 -15.48 -1.38
N LEU A 29 2.39 -15.10 -2.26
CA LEU A 29 3.44 -16.00 -2.74
C LEU A 29 4.42 -16.41 -1.64
N GLU A 30 4.75 -15.51 -0.72
CA GLU A 30 5.71 -15.76 0.36
C GLU A 30 5.13 -16.66 1.46
N SER A 31 3.87 -16.45 1.85
CA SER A 31 3.36 -17.00 3.12
C SER A 31 1.99 -17.67 3.07
N HIS A 32 1.24 -17.59 1.96
CA HIS A 32 -0.18 -17.99 1.95
C HIS A 32 -0.60 -18.89 0.77
N LEU A 33 0.34 -19.63 0.17
CA LEU A 33 0.03 -20.60 -0.90
C LEU A 33 -0.87 -21.75 -0.43
N ASP A 34 -0.90 -22.02 0.87
CA ASP A 34 -1.80 -22.99 1.50
C ASP A 34 -3.28 -22.63 1.30
N LEU A 35 -3.62 -21.34 1.19
CA LEU A 35 -5.00 -20.89 0.99
C LEU A 35 -5.64 -21.45 -0.28
N VAL A 36 -4.83 -21.73 -1.31
CA VAL A 36 -5.29 -22.26 -2.61
C VAL A 36 -4.94 -23.72 -2.84
N LYS A 37 -4.16 -24.34 -1.94
CA LYS A 37 -3.67 -25.71 -2.11
C LYS A 37 -4.83 -26.70 -2.20
N GLY A 38 -4.81 -27.54 -3.24
CA GLY A 38 -5.85 -28.54 -3.50
C GLY A 38 -7.17 -27.98 -4.01
N LYS A 39 -7.26 -26.67 -4.31
CA LYS A 39 -8.46 -26.03 -4.85
C LYS A 39 -8.29 -25.78 -6.36
N ARG A 40 -9.39 -25.89 -7.10
CA ARG A 40 -9.45 -25.36 -8.48
C ARG A 40 -9.72 -23.87 -8.39
N VAL A 41 -8.74 -23.05 -8.76
CA VAL A 41 -8.79 -21.59 -8.63
C VAL A 41 -8.86 -20.96 -10.01
N GLY A 42 -9.80 -20.02 -10.20
CA GLY A 42 -9.83 -19.12 -11.34
C GLY A 42 -9.18 -17.79 -10.96
N LEU A 43 -8.18 -17.36 -11.74
CA LEU A 43 -7.51 -16.08 -11.54
C LEU A 43 -8.24 -14.98 -12.33
N ILE A 44 -8.76 -13.98 -11.63
CA ILE A 44 -9.31 -12.77 -12.24
C ILE A 44 -8.23 -11.71 -12.11
N THR A 45 -7.68 -11.28 -13.25
CA THR A 45 -6.63 -10.25 -13.30
C THR A 45 -6.77 -9.37 -14.54
N ASN A 46 -6.01 -8.28 -14.55
CA ASN A 46 -5.78 -7.40 -15.70
C ASN A 46 -4.25 -7.17 -15.82
N PRO A 47 -3.75 -6.48 -16.86
CA PRO A 47 -2.30 -6.26 -17.02
C PRO A 47 -1.61 -5.53 -15.85
N THR A 48 -2.35 -4.92 -14.92
CA THR A 48 -1.77 -4.25 -13.74
C THR A 48 -1.59 -5.19 -12.54
N GLY A 49 -2.18 -6.39 -12.58
CA GLY A 49 -2.03 -7.40 -11.53
C GLY A 49 -0.69 -8.13 -11.62
N VAL A 50 0.40 -7.39 -11.40
CA VAL A 50 1.78 -7.88 -11.44
C VAL A 50 2.45 -7.73 -10.08
N ALA A 51 3.47 -8.53 -9.82
CA ALA A 51 4.37 -8.34 -8.69
C ALA A 51 5.29 -7.13 -8.91
N SER A 52 6.07 -6.79 -7.89
CA SER A 52 6.99 -5.65 -7.88
C SER A 52 8.09 -5.75 -8.95
N ASN A 53 8.32 -6.95 -9.51
CA ASN A 53 9.22 -7.20 -10.64
C ASN A 53 8.52 -7.13 -12.02
N LEU A 54 7.25 -6.70 -12.07
CA LEU A 54 6.41 -6.61 -13.26
C LEU A 54 6.07 -7.95 -13.92
N GLU A 55 6.24 -9.06 -13.21
CA GLU A 55 5.78 -10.38 -13.65
C GLU A 55 4.33 -10.63 -13.21
N SER A 56 3.56 -11.31 -14.07
CA SER A 56 2.18 -11.75 -13.81
C SER A 56 2.12 -13.22 -13.47
#